data_AF-A0A836X294-F1
#
_entry.id   AF-A0A836X294-F1
#
_cell.length_a   1.000
_cell.length_b   1.000
_cell.length_c   1.000
_cell.angle_alpha   90.00
_cell.angle_beta   90.00
_cell.angle_gamma   90.00
#
_symmetry.space_group_name_H-M   'P 1'
#
loop_
_entity.id
_entity.type
_entity.pdbx_description
1 polymer ?
#
loop_
_entity_poly.entity_id
_entity_poly.type
_entity_poly.pdbx_seq_one_letter_code
_entity_poly.pdbx_strand_id
1 'polypeptide(L)'
;MLFHLLASVALVAATILGARRYGTRKVAFAACLPLLVSFMAPFQWILLSGLAPAPLIGLLAAVQVERGRRYGEMLAAASLPGGLLALFLLVGLSDDSWERGDFVAGVAASLEEVVANAQLSDSEQLESLIELTLRLLPGMAYVSMLFVAVLGYQVAQRIGERIGLSLPAAPPMRRWRLWESFIWALIAALAGLLVGAGMVRDLAVNVALVLGLLFAVQGLALIRHLLWRLGVQRFLVVLVYALLAFTSGLSLMFLALLGLGDTWFDWRRIGHRQDEPPPDDGRPDQEIDT
;
A
#
# COMPACT_ATOMS: atom_id res chain seq x y z
N MET A 1 -8.56 15.61 -8.37
CA MET A 1 -7.89 14.47 -7.70
C MET A 1 -6.48 14.78 -7.17
N LEU A 2 -5.52 15.24 -7.99
CA LEU A 2 -4.11 15.43 -7.55
C LEU A 2 -3.96 16.31 -6.28
N PHE A 3 -4.70 17.41 -6.21
CA PHE A 3 -4.68 18.32 -5.06
C PHE A 3 -5.08 17.63 -3.75
N HIS A 4 -6.16 16.83 -3.75
CA HIS A 4 -6.62 16.11 -2.56
C HIS A 4 -5.62 15.06 -2.09
N LEU A 5 -4.95 14.38 -3.03
CA LEU A 5 -3.89 13.43 -2.70
C LEU A 5 -2.69 14.13 -2.04
N LEU A 6 -2.23 15.24 -2.62
CA LEU A 6 -1.13 16.04 -2.05
C LEU A 6 -1.49 16.60 -0.67
N ALA A 7 -2.71 17.11 -0.51
CA ALA A 7 -3.21 17.60 0.78
C ALA A 7 -3.25 16.48 1.83
N SER A 8 -3.74 15.29 1.47
CA SER A 8 -3.79 14.12 2.36
C SER A 8 -2.38 13.68 2.81
N VAL A 9 -1.43 13.61 1.86
CA VAL A 9 -0.03 13.29 2.16
C VAL A 9 0.60 14.34 3.08
N ALA A 10 0.33 15.63 2.83
CA ALA A 10 0.80 16.72 3.67
C ALA A 10 0.21 16.65 5.09
N LEU A 11 -1.08 16.33 5.23
CA LEU A 11 -1.76 16.15 6.52
C LEU A 11 -1.17 14.98 7.32
N VAL A 12 -0.91 13.83 6.68
CA VAL A 12 -0.22 12.70 7.33
C VAL A 12 1.17 13.15 7.81
N ALA A 13 1.94 13.82 6.97
CA ALA A 13 3.29 14.26 7.35
C ALA A 13 3.27 15.29 8.49
N ALA A 14 2.37 16.26 8.42
CA ALA A 14 2.21 17.30 9.44
C ALA A 14 1.78 16.72 10.79
N THR A 15 0.88 15.74 10.80
CA THR A 15 0.44 15.07 12.04
C THR A 15 1.55 14.25 12.66
N ILE A 16 2.36 13.52 11.87
CA ILE A 16 3.52 12.77 12.38
C ILE A 16 4.56 13.71 13.01
N LEU A 17 4.93 14.77 12.29
CA LEU A 17 5.93 15.74 12.76
C LEU A 17 5.43 16.53 13.96
N GLY A 18 4.17 16.96 13.94
CA GLY A 18 3.53 17.65 15.04
C GLY A 18 3.47 16.78 16.29
N ALA A 19 3.08 15.52 16.16
CA ALA A 19 3.05 14.58 17.27
C ALA A 19 4.45 14.35 17.86
N ARG A 20 5.47 14.23 17.01
CA ARG A 20 6.88 14.15 17.46
C ARG A 20 7.37 15.40 18.17
N ARG A 21 6.92 16.59 17.77
CA ARG A 21 7.38 17.88 18.32
C ARG A 21 6.63 18.31 19.58
N TYR A 22 5.31 18.09 19.64
CA TYR A 22 4.43 18.60 20.70
C TYR A 22 3.83 17.51 21.59
N GLY A 23 4.04 16.23 21.25
CA GLY A 23 3.49 15.05 21.90
C GLY A 23 2.15 14.62 21.30
N THR A 24 1.93 13.30 21.17
CA THR A 24 0.71 12.70 20.59
C THR A 24 -0.60 13.19 21.20
N ARG A 25 -0.65 13.40 22.52
CA ARG A 25 -1.89 13.85 23.22
C ARG A 25 -2.40 15.20 22.74
N LYS A 26 -1.51 16.14 22.40
CA LYS A 26 -1.90 17.49 21.95
C LYS A 26 -2.38 17.49 20.51
N VAL A 27 -1.83 16.60 19.68
CA VAL A 27 -2.15 16.51 18.25
C VAL A 27 -3.37 15.61 18.01
N ALA A 28 -3.68 14.68 18.92
CA ALA A 28 -4.82 13.78 18.81
C ALA A 28 -6.15 14.52 18.58
N PHE A 29 -6.43 15.59 19.34
CA PHE A 29 -7.66 16.38 19.15
C PHE A 29 -7.73 17.04 17.77
N ALA A 30 -6.63 17.65 17.32
CA ALA A 30 -6.55 18.27 16.01
C ALA A 30 -6.66 17.24 14.87
N ALA A 31 -6.13 16.03 15.08
CA ALA A 31 -6.20 14.94 14.10
C ALA A 31 -7.59 14.30 14.01
N CYS A 32 -8.39 14.28 15.09
CA CYS A 32 -9.76 13.76 15.04
C CYS A 32 -10.76 14.77 14.47
N LEU A 33 -10.44 16.07 14.46
CA LEU A 33 -11.35 17.13 14.01
C LEU A 33 -11.82 16.96 12.56
N PRO A 34 -10.96 16.65 11.57
CA PRO A 34 -11.41 16.43 10.19
C PRO A 34 -12.35 15.23 10.05
N LEU A 35 -12.17 14.18 10.86
CA LEU A 35 -13.08 13.04 10.88
C LEU A 35 -14.47 13.46 11.40
N LEU A 36 -14.53 14.24 12.47
CA LEU A 36 -15.80 14.72 13.04
C LEU A 36 -16.54 15.67 12.10
N VAL A 37 -15.82 16.57 11.43
CA VAL A 37 -16.39 17.47 10.41
C VAL A 37 -16.91 16.66 9.22
N SER A 38 -16.28 15.53 8.91
CA SER A 38 -16.71 14.66 7.82
C SER A 38 -18.07 14.02 8.06
N PHE A 39 -18.49 13.78 9.30
CA PHE A 39 -19.85 13.30 9.61
C PHE A 39 -20.95 14.32 9.27
N MET A 40 -20.60 15.59 9.07
CA MET A 40 -21.54 16.63 8.65
C MET A 40 -21.48 16.91 7.14
N ALA A 41 -20.52 16.31 6.42
CA ALA A 41 -20.35 16.45 4.99
C ALA A 41 -21.11 15.33 4.25
N PRO A 42 -21.48 15.54 2.97
CA PRO A 42 -22.02 14.48 2.14
C PRO A 42 -21.07 13.27 2.13
N PHE A 43 -21.61 12.06 2.24
CA PHE A 43 -20.85 10.82 2.29
C PHE A 43 -19.79 10.71 1.16
N GLN A 44 -20.13 11.20 -0.03
CA GLN A 44 -19.26 11.28 -1.20
C GLN A 44 -17.97 12.09 -0.96
N TRP A 45 -18.03 13.19 -0.17
CA TRP A 45 -16.87 14.02 0.15
C TRP A 45 -15.85 13.30 1.06
N ILE A 46 -16.33 12.40 1.92
CA ILE A 46 -15.50 11.63 2.85
C ILE A 46 -14.64 10.62 2.09
N LEU A 47 -15.24 9.95 1.10
CA LEU A 47 -14.62 8.90 0.30
C LEU A 47 -13.69 9.41 -0.79
N LEU A 48 -14.12 10.43 -1.55
CA LEU A 48 -13.38 10.92 -2.72
C LEU A 48 -12.17 11.78 -2.34
N SER A 49 -12.20 12.46 -1.19
CA SER A 49 -11.12 13.37 -0.81
C SER A 49 -9.94 12.67 -0.12
N GLY A 50 -10.17 11.57 0.60
CA GLY A 50 -9.15 10.90 1.41
C GLY A 50 -8.59 11.76 2.58
N LEU A 51 -9.08 13.00 2.73
CA LEU A 51 -8.62 13.97 3.72
C LEU A 51 -9.04 13.57 5.15
N ALA A 52 -10.22 12.96 5.29
CA ALA A 52 -10.80 12.64 6.59
C ALA A 52 -9.98 11.60 7.39
N PRO A 53 -9.56 10.45 6.80
CA PRO A 53 -8.74 9.47 7.53
C PRO A 53 -7.25 9.81 7.56
N ALA A 54 -6.73 10.68 6.67
CA ALA A 54 -5.31 11.01 6.60
C ALA A 54 -4.69 11.43 7.97
N PRO A 55 -5.31 12.31 8.76
CA PRO A 55 -4.81 12.64 10.09
C PRO A 55 -4.77 11.47 11.07
N LEU A 56 -5.74 10.55 11.01
CA LEU A 56 -5.75 9.33 11.85
C LEU A 56 -4.62 8.39 11.48
N ILE A 57 -4.36 8.23 10.17
CA ILE A 57 -3.22 7.46 9.65
C ILE A 57 -1.91 8.02 10.23
N GLY A 58 -1.73 9.35 10.17
CA GLY A 58 -0.55 10.01 10.71
C GLY A 58 -0.46 9.95 12.24
N LEU A 59 -1.58 10.05 12.96
CA LEU A 59 -1.63 9.91 14.42
C LEU A 59 -1.26 8.49 14.86
N LEU A 60 -1.82 7.45 14.23
CA LEU A 60 -1.49 6.05 14.53
C LEU A 60 -0.03 5.75 14.21
N ALA A 61 0.47 6.23 13.07
CA ALA A 61 1.89 6.13 12.76
C ALA A 61 2.75 6.80 13.85
N ALA A 62 2.38 8.00 14.31
CA ALA A 62 3.11 8.72 15.35
C ALA A 62 3.11 8.00 16.71
N VAL A 63 1.96 7.44 17.14
CA VAL A 63 1.87 6.66 18.38
C VAL A 63 2.79 5.44 18.32
N GLN A 64 2.88 4.77 17.17
CA GLN A 64 3.75 3.61 17.00
C GLN A 64 5.23 3.99 16.94
N VAL A 65 5.53 5.19 16.43
CA VAL A 65 6.87 5.80 16.49
C VAL A 65 7.29 6.10 17.93
N GLU A 66 6.39 6.64 18.76
CA GLU A 66 6.67 6.85 20.19
C GLU A 66 6.92 5.53 20.94
N ARG A 67 6.24 4.46 20.53
CA ARG A 67 6.42 3.11 21.10
C ARG A 67 7.68 2.37 20.61
N GLY A 68 8.52 3.01 19.79
CA GLY A 68 9.78 2.40 19.30
C GLY A 68 9.59 1.20 18.38
N ARG A 69 8.41 1.05 17.76
CA ARG A 69 8.11 -0.09 16.88
C ARG A 69 8.86 -0.01 15.55
N ARG A 70 8.93 -1.13 14.81
CA ARG A 70 9.58 -1.19 13.50
C ARG A 70 8.68 -0.60 12.40
N TYR A 71 9.28 -0.20 11.27
CA TYR A 71 8.57 0.38 10.12
C TYR A 71 7.35 -0.45 9.67
N GLY A 72 7.48 -1.79 9.59
CA GLY A 72 6.38 -2.66 9.18
C GLY A 72 5.18 -2.64 10.13
N GLU A 73 5.43 -2.61 11.45
CA GLU A 73 4.38 -2.54 12.47
C GLU A 73 3.70 -1.17 12.51
N MET A 74 4.45 -0.10 12.22
CA MET A 74 3.88 1.23 12.06
C MET A 74 2.94 1.28 10.86
N LEU A 75 3.37 0.72 9.73
CA LEU A 75 2.59 0.74 8.50
C LEU A 75 1.32 -0.12 8.62
N ALA A 76 1.42 -1.27 9.30
CA ALA A 76 0.27 -2.12 9.61
C ALA A 76 -0.75 -1.42 10.53
N ALA A 77 -0.30 -0.65 11.52
CA ALA A 77 -1.21 0.13 12.35
C ALA A 77 -1.81 1.33 11.59
N ALA A 78 -1.01 1.98 10.75
CA ALA A 78 -1.44 3.11 9.93
C ALA A 78 -2.43 2.70 8.83
N SER A 79 -2.50 1.41 8.47
CA SER A 79 -3.50 0.90 7.52
C SER A 79 -4.85 0.56 8.16
N LEU A 80 -4.96 0.52 9.49
CA LEU A 80 -6.21 0.20 10.20
C LEU A 80 -7.38 1.13 9.83
N PRO A 81 -7.23 2.47 9.76
CA PRO A 81 -8.32 3.35 9.34
C PRO A 81 -8.79 3.04 7.91
N GLY A 82 -7.86 2.72 7.01
CA GLY A 82 -8.20 2.29 5.66
C GLY A 82 -8.94 0.95 5.63
N GLY A 83 -8.54 0.00 6.49
CA GLY A 83 -9.23 -1.28 6.63
C GLY A 83 -10.65 -1.12 7.16
N LEU A 84 -10.85 -0.26 8.16
CA LEU A 84 -12.18 0.06 8.69
C LEU A 84 -13.07 0.72 7.63
N LEU A 85 -12.52 1.65 6.84
CA LEU A 85 -13.25 2.28 5.76
C LEU A 85 -13.59 1.29 4.64
N ALA A 86 -12.67 0.38 4.29
CA ALA A 86 -12.95 -0.68 3.32
C ALA A 86 -14.05 -1.63 3.82
N LEU A 87 -14.04 -2.01 5.10
CA LEU A 87 -15.11 -2.81 5.70
C LEU A 87 -16.44 -2.05 5.73
N PHE A 88 -16.41 -0.77 6.09
CA PHE A 88 -17.59 0.09 6.06
C PHE A 88 -18.18 0.18 4.65
N LEU A 89 -17.34 0.37 3.63
CA LEU A 89 -17.77 0.37 2.23
C LEU A 89 -18.35 -0.98 1.80
N LEU A 90 -17.71 -2.08 2.19
CA LEU A 90 -18.15 -3.41 1.81
C LEU A 90 -19.54 -3.72 2.40
N VAL A 91 -19.79 -3.33 3.65
CA VAL A 91 -21.09 -3.49 4.30
C VAL A 91 -22.10 -2.47 3.75
N GLY A 92 -21.72 -1.20 3.63
CA GLY A 92 -22.61 -0.13 3.17
C GLY A 92 -23.05 -0.27 1.71
N LEU A 93 -22.20 -0.84 0.86
CA LEU A 93 -22.56 -1.19 -0.53
C LEU A 93 -23.37 -2.49 -0.63
N SER A 94 -23.39 -3.33 0.40
CA SER A 94 -24.20 -4.54 0.42
C SER A 94 -25.65 -4.29 0.83
N ASP A 95 -25.90 -3.23 1.62
CA ASP A 95 -27.22 -2.88 2.12
C ASP A 95 -27.95 -1.95 1.14
N ASP A 96 -29.27 -2.10 1.01
CA ASP A 96 -30.09 -1.36 0.03
C ASP A 96 -30.52 0.02 0.58
N SER A 97 -29.52 0.74 1.10
CA SER A 97 -29.69 2.05 1.72
C SER A 97 -29.86 3.16 0.69
N TRP A 98 -30.55 4.25 1.04
CA TRP A 98 -30.70 5.42 0.18
C TRP A 98 -29.35 6.06 -0.20
N GLU A 99 -28.35 5.99 0.69
CA GLU A 99 -26.99 6.48 0.44
C GLU A 99 -26.28 5.69 -0.69
N ARG A 100 -26.60 4.41 -0.84
CA ARG A 100 -26.09 3.58 -1.94
C ARG A 100 -26.57 4.10 -3.29
N GLY A 101 -27.84 4.51 -3.40
CA GLY A 101 -28.41 5.04 -4.64
C GLY A 101 -27.65 6.28 -5.14
N ASP A 102 -27.47 7.27 -4.27
CA ASP A 102 -26.72 8.49 -4.58
C ASP A 102 -25.24 8.20 -4.89
N PHE A 103 -24.64 7.24 -4.18
CA PHE A 103 -23.27 6.82 -4.42
C PHE A 103 -23.09 6.14 -5.78
N VAL A 104 -23.97 5.20 -6.13
CA VAL A 104 -23.98 4.50 -7.42
C VAL A 104 -24.18 5.49 -8.55
N ALA A 105 -25.11 6.45 -8.41
CA ALA A 105 -25.32 7.52 -9.39
C ALA A 105 -24.06 8.38 -9.60
N GLY A 106 -23.33 8.69 -8.52
CA GLY A 106 -22.06 9.43 -8.61
C GLY A 106 -20.94 8.65 -9.32
N VAL A 107 -20.84 7.34 -9.07
CA VAL A 107 -19.88 6.46 -9.77
C VAL A 107 -20.27 6.32 -11.25
N ALA A 108 -21.55 6.11 -11.55
CA ALA A 108 -22.06 6.03 -12.91
C ALA A 108 -21.74 7.30 -13.70
N ALA A 109 -22.05 8.49 -13.16
CA ALA A 109 -21.73 9.76 -13.81
C ALA A 109 -20.22 9.94 -14.08
N SER A 110 -19.37 9.51 -13.13
CA SER A 110 -17.92 9.57 -13.30
C SER A 110 -17.41 8.62 -14.40
N LEU A 111 -18.00 7.43 -14.50
CA LEU A 111 -17.64 6.46 -15.52
C LEU A 111 -18.21 6.83 -16.89
N GLU A 112 -19.41 7.37 -16.96
CA GLU A 112 -20.00 7.94 -18.18
C GLU A 112 -19.10 9.04 -18.77
N GLU A 113 -18.57 9.93 -17.93
CA GLU A 113 -17.61 10.95 -18.37
C GLU A 113 -16.35 10.31 -18.96
N VAL A 114 -15.79 9.28 -18.33
CA VAL A 114 -14.60 8.56 -18.81
C VAL A 114 -14.88 7.79 -20.11
N VAL A 115 -16.01 7.11 -20.19
CA VAL A 115 -16.46 6.30 -21.32
C VAL A 115 -16.79 7.17 -22.53
N ALA A 116 -17.46 8.32 -22.32
CA ALA A 116 -17.72 9.32 -23.34
C ALA A 116 -16.40 9.87 -23.93
N ASN A 117 -15.40 10.10 -23.08
CA ASN A 117 -14.06 10.50 -23.53
C ASN A 117 -13.30 9.39 -24.26
N ALA A 118 -13.60 8.12 -23.98
CA ALA A 118 -12.96 6.95 -24.58
C ALA A 118 -13.64 6.43 -25.86
N GLN A 119 -14.74 7.05 -26.32
CA GLN A 119 -15.55 6.62 -27.48
C GLN A 119 -16.09 5.18 -27.35
N LEU A 120 -16.30 4.69 -26.13
CA LEU A 120 -16.92 3.40 -25.89
C LEU A 120 -18.44 3.60 -25.80
N SER A 121 -19.21 3.02 -26.72
CA SER A 121 -20.63 3.36 -26.92
C SER A 121 -21.63 2.33 -26.38
N ASP A 122 -21.16 1.22 -25.80
CA ASP A 122 -22.05 0.12 -25.37
C ASP A 122 -22.55 0.33 -23.94
N SER A 123 -23.87 0.48 -23.80
CA SER A 123 -24.56 0.62 -22.50
C SER A 123 -24.38 -0.60 -21.60
N GLU A 124 -24.36 -1.81 -22.17
CA GLU A 124 -24.12 -3.04 -21.40
C GLU A 124 -22.69 -3.10 -20.82
N GLN A 125 -21.70 -2.58 -21.54
CA GLN A 125 -20.33 -2.49 -21.04
C GLN A 125 -20.24 -1.50 -19.89
N LEU A 126 -20.95 -0.37 -19.98
CA LEU A 126 -21.00 0.63 -18.90
C LEU A 126 -21.59 0.05 -17.62
N GLU A 127 -22.70 -0.69 -17.70
CA GLU A 127 -23.30 -1.34 -16.52
C GLU A 127 -22.34 -2.33 -15.86
N SER A 128 -21.67 -3.16 -16.66
CA SER A 128 -20.65 -4.10 -16.17
C SER A 128 -19.46 -3.39 -15.53
N LEU A 129 -19.01 -2.27 -16.10
CA LEU A 129 -17.94 -1.45 -15.54
C LEU A 129 -18.34 -0.79 -14.21
N ILE A 130 -19.59 -0.31 -14.10
CA ILE A 130 -20.13 0.25 -12.86
C ILE A 130 -20.16 -0.83 -11.78
N GLU A 131 -20.73 -2.01 -12.07
CA GLU A 131 -20.79 -3.11 -11.12
C GLU A 131 -19.39 -3.53 -10.64
N LEU A 132 -18.46 -3.70 -11.58
CA LEU A 132 -17.08 -4.07 -11.28
C LEU A 132 -16.38 -2.98 -10.44
N THR A 133 -16.57 -1.71 -10.78
CA THR A 133 -16.00 -0.58 -10.03
C THR A 133 -16.50 -0.55 -8.60
N LEU A 134 -17.82 -0.69 -8.39
CA LEU A 134 -18.44 -0.73 -7.06
C LEU A 134 -17.91 -1.91 -6.24
N ARG A 135 -17.74 -3.06 -6.88
CA ARG A 135 -17.23 -4.28 -6.23
C ARG A 135 -15.78 -4.16 -5.81
N LEU A 136 -14.94 -3.49 -6.60
CA LEU A 136 -13.51 -3.27 -6.30
C LEU A 136 -13.25 -2.04 -5.44
N LEU A 137 -14.24 -1.17 -5.26
CA LEU A 137 -14.10 0.10 -4.56
C LEU A 137 -13.55 -0.05 -3.13
N PRO A 138 -14.02 -1.00 -2.29
CA PRO A 138 -13.47 -1.16 -0.94
C PRO A 138 -11.95 -1.39 -0.93
N GLY A 139 -11.46 -2.24 -1.83
CA GLY A 139 -10.05 -2.56 -2.00
C GLY A 139 -9.27 -1.40 -2.59
N MET A 140 -9.82 -0.69 -3.58
CA MET A 140 -9.21 0.53 -4.12
C MET A 140 -9.05 1.61 -3.06
N ALA A 141 -10.07 1.81 -2.21
CA ALA A 141 -10.03 2.75 -1.10
C ALA A 141 -9.00 2.35 -0.04
N TYR A 142 -8.87 1.05 0.26
CA TYR A 142 -7.81 0.55 1.15
C TYR A 142 -6.41 0.85 0.59
N VAL A 143 -6.18 0.51 -0.68
CA VAL A 143 -4.89 0.71 -1.35
C VAL A 143 -4.52 2.19 -1.44
N SER A 144 -5.48 3.06 -1.76
CA SER A 144 -5.24 4.50 -1.82
C SER A 144 -4.84 5.07 -0.46
N MET A 145 -5.48 4.63 0.63
CA MET A 145 -5.12 5.04 1.99
C MET A 145 -3.77 4.50 2.42
N LEU A 146 -3.46 3.24 2.08
CA LEU A 146 -2.15 2.67 2.32
C LEU A 146 -1.07 3.47 1.58
N PHE A 147 -1.34 3.86 0.34
CA PHE A 147 -0.43 4.68 -0.47
C PHE A 147 -0.21 6.06 0.15
N VAL A 148 -1.28 6.72 0.60
CA VAL A 148 -1.21 7.99 1.34
C VAL A 148 -0.40 7.85 2.63
N ALA A 149 -0.57 6.75 3.37
CA ALA A 149 0.20 6.45 4.57
C ALA A 149 1.71 6.32 4.28
N VAL A 150 2.07 5.54 3.26
CA VAL A 150 3.47 5.33 2.85
C VAL A 150 4.09 6.65 2.40
N LEU A 151 3.43 7.39 1.52
CA LEU A 151 3.94 8.66 1.01
C LEU A 151 4.05 9.72 2.11
N GLY A 152 3.01 9.86 2.93
CA GLY A 152 2.98 10.79 4.05
C GLY A 152 4.12 10.53 5.04
N TYR A 153 4.39 9.25 5.34
CA TYR A 153 5.51 8.87 6.19
C TYR A 153 6.87 9.16 5.54
N GLN A 154 7.05 8.88 4.25
CA GLN A 154 8.29 9.22 3.55
C GLN A 154 8.55 10.74 3.50
N VAL A 155 7.49 11.53 3.31
CA VAL A 155 7.58 13.00 3.37
C VAL A 155 7.93 13.43 4.79
N ALA A 156 7.30 12.85 5.81
CA ALA A 156 7.60 13.11 7.22
C ALA A 156 9.06 12.81 7.56
N GLN A 157 9.62 11.68 7.08
CA GLN A 157 11.03 11.35 7.26
C GLN A 157 11.96 12.41 6.64
N ARG A 158 11.77 12.73 5.36
CA ARG A 158 12.63 13.69 4.65
C ARG A 158 12.60 15.08 5.29
N ILE A 159 11.43 15.51 5.76
CA ILE A 159 11.29 16.80 6.44
C ILE A 159 11.85 16.72 7.87
N GLY A 160 11.55 15.63 8.58
CA GLY A 160 12.02 15.36 9.94
C GLY A 160 13.54 15.41 10.06
N GLU A 161 14.24 14.77 9.12
CA GLU A 161 15.71 14.81 9.01
C GLU A 161 16.25 16.24 8.88
N ARG A 162 15.55 17.11 8.13
CA ARG A 162 15.95 18.53 7.97
C ARG A 162 15.73 19.38 9.22
N ILE A 163 14.82 18.98 10.10
CA ILE A 163 14.46 19.74 11.32
C ILE A 163 14.92 19.07 12.61
N GLY A 164 15.80 18.07 12.52
CA GLY A 164 16.38 17.38 13.68
C GLY A 164 15.44 16.39 14.39
N LEU A 165 14.33 16.00 13.75
CA LEU A 165 13.41 14.98 14.27
C LEU A 165 13.69 13.64 13.62
N SER A 166 14.36 12.74 14.34
CA SER A 166 14.64 11.39 13.87
C SER A 166 13.38 10.52 13.87
N LEU A 167 13.00 10.04 12.69
CA LEU A 167 11.97 9.02 12.50
C LEU A 167 12.63 7.69 12.11
N PRO A 168 12.08 6.53 12.49
CA PRO A 168 12.67 5.23 12.13
C PRO A 168 12.80 5.08 10.62
N ALA A 169 13.99 4.72 10.13
CA ALA A 169 14.26 4.68 8.70
C ALA A 169 13.41 3.65 7.97
N ALA A 170 12.88 4.02 6.80
CA ALA A 170 12.17 3.09 5.94
C ALA A 170 13.23 2.20 5.25
N PRO A 171 13.00 0.88 5.12
CA PRO A 171 13.92 0.02 4.40
C PRO A 171 14.02 0.49 2.94
N PRO A 172 15.22 0.43 2.33
CA PRO A 172 15.36 0.78 0.92
C PRO A 172 14.49 -0.15 0.08
N MET A 173 13.85 0.37 -0.98
CA MET A 173 12.91 -0.39 -1.82
C MET A 173 13.44 -1.78 -2.23
N ARG A 174 14.73 -1.89 -2.58
CA ARG A 174 15.42 -3.15 -2.94
C ARG A 174 15.46 -4.22 -1.84
N ARG A 175 15.16 -3.86 -0.59
CA ARG A 175 15.09 -4.78 0.56
C ARG A 175 13.66 -5.01 1.03
N TRP A 176 12.67 -4.34 0.43
CA TRP A 176 11.28 -4.49 0.81
C TRP A 176 10.78 -5.90 0.46
N ARG A 177 10.08 -6.53 1.40
CA ARG A 177 9.52 -7.88 1.29
C ARG A 177 8.29 -7.96 2.20
N LEU A 178 7.22 -8.60 1.74
CA LEU A 178 6.05 -8.86 2.57
C LEU A 178 6.33 -9.99 3.56
N TRP A 179 5.48 -10.07 4.58
CA TRP A 179 5.55 -11.17 5.53
C TRP A 179 5.03 -12.46 4.87
N GLU A 180 5.70 -13.58 5.10
CA GLU A 180 5.40 -14.89 4.51
C GLU A 180 3.92 -15.32 4.67
N SER A 181 3.29 -14.95 5.80
CA SER A 181 1.87 -15.25 6.06
C SER A 181 0.89 -14.64 5.04
N PHE A 182 1.29 -13.59 4.31
CA PHE A 182 0.44 -12.95 3.30
C PHE A 182 0.17 -13.86 2.10
N ILE A 183 1.01 -14.87 1.85
CA ILE A 183 0.75 -15.90 0.84
C ILE A 183 -0.53 -16.67 1.20
N TRP A 184 -0.64 -17.11 2.46
CA TRP A 184 -1.80 -17.87 2.91
C TRP A 184 -3.08 -17.06 2.87
N ALA A 185 -2.99 -15.76 3.17
CA ALA A 185 -4.11 -14.83 2.99
C ALA A 185 -4.53 -14.71 1.51
N LEU A 186 -3.56 -14.68 0.58
CA LEU A 186 -3.84 -14.65 -0.86
C LEU A 186 -4.48 -15.96 -1.32
N ILE A 187 -3.96 -17.11 -0.88
CA ILE A 187 -4.55 -18.42 -1.19
C ILE A 187 -5.98 -18.50 -0.66
N ALA A 188 -6.22 -18.07 0.58
CA ALA A 188 -7.56 -18.05 1.17
C ALA A 188 -8.51 -17.12 0.39
N ALA A 189 -8.04 -15.95 -0.05
CA ALA A 189 -8.81 -15.04 -0.88
C ALA A 189 -9.14 -15.64 -2.25
N LEU A 190 -8.17 -16.28 -2.92
CA LEU A 190 -8.41 -16.96 -4.20
C LEU A 190 -9.37 -18.14 -4.05
N ALA A 191 -9.26 -18.92 -2.98
CA ALA A 191 -10.21 -19.99 -2.68
C ALA A 191 -11.63 -19.43 -2.41
N GLY A 192 -11.72 -18.33 -1.65
CA GLY A 192 -12.97 -17.62 -1.41
C GLY A 192 -13.59 -17.04 -2.68
N LEU A 193 -12.78 -16.69 -3.69
CA LEU A 193 -13.27 -16.23 -4.98
C LEU A 193 -13.94 -17.35 -5.79
N LEU A 194 -13.43 -18.59 -5.65
CA LEU A 194 -13.92 -19.77 -6.36
C LEU A 194 -15.14 -20.39 -5.69
N VAL A 195 -15.16 -20.44 -4.35
CA VAL A 195 -16.17 -21.18 -3.57
C VAL A 195 -17.16 -20.26 -2.85
N GLY A 196 -16.80 -18.99 -2.61
CA GLY A 196 -17.61 -18.04 -1.87
C GLY A 196 -18.79 -17.47 -2.67
N ALA A 197 -19.79 -16.97 -1.95
CA ALA A 197 -20.96 -16.28 -2.51
C ALA A 197 -21.26 -14.99 -1.73
N GLY A 198 -21.95 -14.05 -2.39
CA GLY A 198 -22.32 -12.74 -1.83
C GLY A 198 -21.13 -12.02 -1.18
N MET A 199 -21.32 -11.56 0.05
CA MET A 199 -20.34 -10.78 0.82
C MET A 199 -18.98 -11.49 0.99
N VAL A 200 -18.97 -12.82 1.07
CA VAL A 200 -17.72 -13.60 1.16
C VAL A 200 -16.92 -13.49 -0.13
N ARG A 201 -17.59 -13.57 -1.28
CA ARG A 201 -16.94 -13.42 -2.59
C ARG A 201 -16.45 -11.99 -2.79
N ASP A 202 -17.21 -10.99 -2.35
CA ASP A 202 -16.82 -9.58 -2.46
C ASP A 202 -15.62 -9.25 -1.59
N LEU A 203 -15.58 -9.78 -0.36
CA LEU A 203 -14.41 -9.69 0.50
C LEU A 203 -13.19 -10.37 -0.14
N ALA A 204 -13.38 -11.58 -0.68
CA ALA A 204 -12.32 -12.32 -1.36
C ALA A 204 -11.72 -11.54 -2.54
N VAL A 205 -12.56 -10.95 -3.40
CA VAL A 205 -12.12 -10.09 -4.51
C VAL A 205 -11.28 -8.92 -4.02
N ASN A 206 -11.76 -8.20 -2.99
CA ASN A 206 -11.07 -7.01 -2.48
C ASN A 206 -9.74 -7.38 -1.79
N VAL A 207 -9.71 -8.46 -1.02
CA VAL A 207 -8.48 -8.96 -0.40
C VAL A 207 -7.48 -9.42 -1.47
N ALA A 208 -7.94 -10.13 -2.50
CA ALA A 208 -7.09 -10.55 -3.62
C ALA A 208 -6.53 -9.34 -4.39
N LEU A 209 -7.34 -8.30 -4.63
CA LEU A 209 -6.89 -7.05 -5.24
C LEU A 209 -5.77 -6.41 -4.41
N VAL A 210 -6.00 -6.19 -3.11
CA VAL A 210 -5.01 -5.58 -2.20
C VAL A 210 -3.71 -6.38 -2.17
N LEU A 211 -3.80 -7.70 -1.95
CA LEU A 211 -2.64 -8.57 -1.88
C LEU A 211 -1.90 -8.65 -3.23
N GLY A 212 -2.62 -8.72 -4.34
CA GLY A 212 -2.05 -8.71 -5.69
C GLY A 212 -1.21 -7.45 -5.94
N LEU A 213 -1.73 -6.28 -5.57
CA LEU A 213 -0.99 -5.01 -5.65
C LEU A 213 0.24 -4.99 -4.73
N LEU A 214 0.12 -5.51 -3.49
CA LEU A 214 1.25 -5.60 -2.57
C LEU A 214 2.35 -6.53 -3.11
N PHE A 215 1.98 -7.70 -3.64
CA PHE A 215 2.94 -8.60 -4.28
C PHE A 215 3.53 -7.99 -5.55
N ALA A 216 2.79 -7.18 -6.32
CA ALA A 216 3.34 -6.46 -7.45
C ALA A 216 4.43 -5.45 -7.01
N VAL A 217 4.22 -4.74 -5.89
CA VAL A 217 5.27 -3.88 -5.28
C VAL A 217 6.48 -4.71 -4.86
N GLN A 218 6.28 -5.94 -4.36
CA GLN A 218 7.37 -6.84 -4.00
C GLN A 218 8.14 -7.31 -5.25
N GLY A 219 7.44 -7.63 -6.34
CA GLY A 219 8.07 -7.94 -7.62
C GLY A 219 8.90 -6.76 -8.15
N LEU A 220 8.41 -5.53 -7.99
CA LEU A 220 9.16 -4.33 -8.35
C LEU A 220 10.43 -4.17 -7.49
N ALA A 221 10.32 -4.44 -6.19
CA ALA A 221 11.45 -4.45 -5.27
C ALA A 221 12.49 -5.51 -5.66
N LEU A 222 12.06 -6.70 -6.09
CA LEU A 222 12.92 -7.77 -6.59
C LEU A 222 13.62 -7.34 -7.89
N ILE A 223 12.91 -6.80 -8.88
CA ILE A 223 13.51 -6.30 -10.13
C ILE A 223 14.57 -5.25 -9.79
N ARG A 224 14.24 -4.31 -8.90
CA ARG A 224 15.19 -3.28 -8.45
C ARG A 224 16.42 -3.88 -7.77
N HIS A 225 16.25 -4.92 -6.97
CA HIS A 225 17.34 -5.66 -6.35
C HIS A 225 18.23 -6.33 -7.40
N LEU A 226 17.63 -7.02 -8.37
CA LEU A 226 18.34 -7.73 -9.43
C LEU A 226 19.13 -6.77 -10.34
N LEU A 227 18.52 -5.67 -10.77
CA LEU A 227 19.18 -4.63 -11.56
C LEU A 227 20.38 -4.01 -10.82
N TRP A 228 20.24 -3.79 -9.51
CA TRP A 228 21.33 -3.30 -8.67
C TRP A 228 22.46 -4.33 -8.54
N ARG A 229 22.10 -5.60 -8.30
CA ARG A 229 23.06 -6.70 -8.15
C ARG A 229 23.85 -6.97 -9.43
N LEU A 230 23.20 -6.91 -10.59
CA LEU A 230 23.81 -7.13 -11.89
C LEU A 230 24.63 -5.91 -12.38
N GLY A 231 24.69 -4.82 -11.62
CA GLY A 231 25.43 -3.62 -12.00
C GLY A 231 24.87 -2.94 -13.27
N VAL A 232 23.58 -3.10 -13.54
CA VAL A 232 22.96 -2.64 -14.80
C VAL A 232 23.08 -1.12 -14.93
N GLN A 233 23.48 -0.67 -16.12
CA GLN A 233 23.62 0.76 -16.43
C GLN A 233 22.28 1.49 -16.27
N ARG A 234 22.35 2.77 -15.86
CA ARG A 234 21.16 3.59 -15.56
C ARG A 234 20.16 3.65 -16.71
N PHE A 235 20.63 3.68 -17.96
CA PHE A 235 19.77 3.71 -19.15
C PHE A 235 18.90 2.45 -19.27
N LEU A 236 19.48 1.26 -19.07
CA LEU A 236 18.73 0.00 -19.12
C LEU A 236 17.70 -0.11 -17.98
N VAL A 237 18.01 0.43 -16.81
CA VAL A 237 17.04 0.53 -15.70
C VAL A 237 15.82 1.36 -16.11
N VAL A 238 16.03 2.50 -16.78
CA VAL A 238 14.94 3.34 -17.30
C VAL A 238 14.14 2.59 -18.35
N LEU A 239 14.80 1.87 -19.27
CA LEU A 239 14.14 1.09 -20.31
C LEU A 239 13.24 -0.01 -19.73
N VAL A 240 13.69 -0.74 -18.70
CA VAL A 240 12.87 -1.76 -18.02
C VAL A 240 11.62 -1.13 -17.41
N TYR A 241 11.75 0.00 -16.72
CA TYR A 241 10.57 0.69 -16.15
C TYR A 241 9.65 1.26 -17.23
N ALA A 242 10.20 1.74 -18.35
CA ALA A 242 9.41 2.21 -19.48
C ALA A 242 8.60 1.06 -20.11
N LEU A 243 9.21 -0.12 -20.26
CA LEU A 243 8.52 -1.31 -20.77
C LEU A 243 7.41 -1.77 -19.83
N LEU A 244 7.68 -1.79 -18.52
CA LEU A 244 6.67 -2.10 -17.49
C LEU A 244 5.50 -1.10 -17.53
N ALA A 245 5.77 0.19 -17.70
CA ALA A 245 4.74 1.21 -17.83
C ALA A 245 3.91 1.02 -19.11
N PHE A 246 4.57 0.68 -20.23
CA PHE A 246 3.91 0.48 -21.52
C PHE A 246 2.96 -0.74 -21.53
N THR A 247 3.32 -1.82 -20.84
CA THR A 247 2.51 -3.05 -20.77
C THR A 247 1.41 -3.03 -19.70
N SER A 248 1.33 -1.99 -18.86
CA SER A 248 0.25 -1.70 -17.90
C SER A 248 -0.32 -2.93 -17.17
N GLY A 249 -1.43 -3.52 -17.63
CA GLY A 249 -2.09 -4.65 -16.95
C GLY A 249 -1.24 -5.93 -16.92
N LEU A 250 -0.56 -6.24 -18.01
CA LEU A 250 0.28 -7.44 -18.09
C LEU A 250 1.49 -7.34 -17.17
N SER A 251 2.07 -6.14 -17.05
CA SER A 251 3.19 -5.90 -16.16
C SER A 251 2.78 -6.02 -14.70
N LEU A 252 1.58 -5.57 -14.31
CA LEU A 252 1.06 -5.78 -12.95
C LEU A 252 0.91 -7.25 -12.59
N MET A 253 0.32 -8.07 -13.47
CA MET A 253 0.27 -9.52 -13.25
C MET A 253 1.67 -10.11 -13.13
N PHE A 254 2.56 -9.83 -14.08
CA PHE A 254 3.93 -10.33 -14.06
C PHE A 254 4.67 -9.96 -12.76
N LEU A 255 4.54 -8.71 -12.31
CA LEU A 255 5.11 -8.22 -11.06
C LEU A 255 4.53 -8.96 -9.85
N ALA A 256 3.21 -9.19 -9.82
CA ALA A 256 2.58 -9.93 -8.73
C ALA A 256 3.10 -11.38 -8.65
N LEU A 257 3.22 -12.07 -9.80
CA LEU A 257 3.81 -13.42 -9.85
C LEU A 257 5.28 -13.41 -9.40
N LEU A 258 6.08 -12.44 -9.84
CA LEU A 258 7.45 -12.28 -9.38
C LEU A 258 7.54 -12.06 -7.87
N GLY A 259 6.69 -11.20 -7.30
CA GLY A 259 6.67 -10.95 -5.86
C GLY A 259 6.24 -12.18 -5.06
N LEU A 260 5.28 -12.95 -5.57
CA LEU A 260 4.89 -14.22 -4.98
C LEU A 260 6.06 -15.22 -5.00
N GLY A 261 6.75 -15.33 -6.14
CA GLY A 261 7.93 -16.16 -6.30
C GLY A 261 9.08 -15.79 -5.36
N ASP A 262 9.32 -14.50 -5.12
CA ASP A 262 10.34 -13.98 -4.18
C ASP A 262 10.08 -14.43 -2.73
N THR A 263 8.86 -14.87 -2.44
CA THR A 263 8.51 -15.35 -1.10
C THR A 263 8.84 -16.83 -0.92
N TRP A 264 8.70 -17.66 -1.96
CA TRP A 264 9.03 -19.09 -1.94
C TRP A 264 10.51 -19.35 -2.24
N PHE A 265 11.07 -18.60 -3.19
CA PHE A 265 12.46 -18.71 -3.59
C PHE A 265 13.24 -17.54 -3.00
N ASP A 266 14.23 -17.83 -2.17
CA ASP A 266 15.12 -16.80 -1.61
C ASP A 266 16.15 -16.34 -2.67
N TRP A 267 15.67 -15.79 -3.79
CA TRP A 267 16.48 -15.30 -4.90
C TRP A 267 17.50 -14.24 -4.47
N ARG A 268 17.26 -13.58 -3.33
CA ARG A 268 18.12 -12.56 -2.75
C ARG A 268 19.33 -13.14 -2.01
N ARG A 269 19.30 -14.40 -1.59
CA ARG A 269 20.43 -15.10 -0.92
C ARG A 269 21.28 -15.97 -1.84
N ILE A 270 20.80 -16.28 -3.05
CA ILE A 270 21.54 -17.12 -4.00
C ILE A 270 22.82 -16.40 -4.42
N GLY A 271 23.96 -16.72 -3.79
CA GLY A 271 25.29 -16.17 -4.11
C GLY A 271 26.15 -15.74 -2.92
N HIS A 272 25.68 -15.81 -1.66
CA HIS A 272 26.48 -15.36 -0.50
C HIS A 272 27.41 -16.42 0.10
N ARG A 273 27.70 -17.52 -0.61
CA ARG A 273 28.37 -18.71 -0.05
C ARG A 273 29.86 -18.85 -0.42
N GLN A 274 30.60 -17.74 -0.56
CA GLN A 274 32.04 -17.82 -0.89
C GLN A 274 32.99 -16.88 -0.10
N ASP A 275 32.53 -16.09 0.88
CA ASP A 275 33.44 -15.18 1.62
C ASP A 275 33.48 -15.41 3.14
N GLU A 276 32.96 -16.53 3.64
CA GLU A 276 33.14 -16.87 5.06
C GLU A 276 34.47 -17.62 5.17
N PRO A 277 35.50 -17.04 5.82
CA PRO A 277 36.73 -17.77 6.08
C PRO A 277 36.36 -19.04 6.86
N PRO A 278 37.06 -20.17 6.66
CA PRO A 278 36.85 -21.33 7.50
C PRO A 278 36.91 -20.89 8.97
N PRO A 279 36.07 -21.46 9.85
CA PRO A 279 36.09 -21.09 11.26
C PRO A 279 37.52 -21.14 11.75
N ASP A 280 37.95 -20.08 12.43
CA ASP A 280 39.21 -20.04 13.17
C ASP A 280 39.15 -21.15 14.23
N ASP A 281 39.54 -22.34 13.81
CA ASP A 281 39.98 -23.44 14.63
C ASP A 281 41.16 -22.87 15.41
N GLY A 282 40.88 -22.32 16.59
CA GLY A 282 41.83 -21.67 17.49
C GLY A 282 42.90 -22.61 18.07
N ARG A 283 43.46 -23.50 17.24
CA ARG A 283 44.72 -24.17 17.48
C ARG A 283 45.83 -23.16 17.29
N PRO A 284 46.65 -22.90 18.32
CA PRO A 284 47.87 -22.15 18.12
C PRO A 284 48.74 -22.88 17.10
N ASP A 285 49.20 -22.13 16.10
CA ASP A 285 50.20 -22.58 15.13
C ASP A 285 51.34 -23.25 15.89
N GLN A 286 51.43 -24.57 15.78
CA GLN A 286 52.61 -25.28 16.25
C GLN A 286 53.75 -24.87 15.33
N GLU A 287 54.64 -24.03 15.85
CA GLU A 287 56.02 -23.88 15.35
C GLU A 287 56.59 -25.27 15.11
N ILE A 288 56.74 -25.63 13.84
CA ILE A 288 57.60 -26.74 13.43
C ILE A 288 58.98 -26.13 13.26
N ASP A 289 59.75 -26.19 14.34
CA ASP A 289 61.20 -26.00 14.35
C ASP A 289 61.85 -27.26 13.74
N THR A 290 62.35 -27.14 12.51
CA THR A 290 63.44 -27.95 11.93
C THR A 290 64.09 -27.23 10.77
#